data_AF-A0A9W9ISH1-F1
#
_entry.id   AF-A0A9W9ISH1-F1
#
_cell.length_a   1.000
_cell.length_b   1.000
_cell.length_c   1.000
_cell.angle_alpha   90.00
_cell.angle_beta   90.00
_cell.angle_gamma   90.00
#
_symmetry.space_group_name_H-M   'P 1'
#
loop_
_entity.id
_entity.type
_entity.pdbx_description
1 polymer ?
#
loop_
_entity_poly.entity_id
_entity_poly.type
_entity_poly.pdbx_seq_one_letter_code
_entity_poly.pdbx_strand_id
1 'polypeptide(L)'
;MHIIEAIGAHQDPELASLVYSDTADVSFNEETRRRLFWVATVLNSWISYEYGRSRVTPRGVSCKLPLPRKDDFTTDLISLYQISEGLDPDRDNKASVFEEALTRVEGLRLSHDALILSQSNLALTIYRRLRILSVNISNDVLARVMRFGNQGLDAATRLAEGRCPWWHVANLPFQFICILLAIDTRESLSHIGAALCSFRAITRHYNTPTIHTALETIESLVCLFQTKKEWDSVILRDSLQQRDGGPTESGSTTPQALNVASWLGATENLSLPDDFDWDWNEFLDTQIPGFG
;
A
#
# COMPACT_ATOMS: atom_id res chain seq x y z
N MET A 1 1.28 -11.95 -21.86
CA MET A 1 0.51 -11.16 -22.85
C MET A 1 0.76 -11.58 -24.29
N HIS A 2 1.99 -11.68 -24.80
CA HIS A 2 2.20 -12.14 -26.19
C HIS A 2 1.58 -13.51 -26.50
N ILE A 3 1.61 -14.46 -25.55
CA ILE A 3 0.92 -15.75 -25.70
C ILE A 3 -0.60 -15.56 -25.79
N ILE A 4 -1.18 -14.68 -24.96
CA ILE A 4 -2.63 -14.34 -24.97
C ILE A 4 -3.05 -13.75 -26.32
N GLU A 5 -2.18 -12.93 -26.91
CA GLU A 5 -2.38 -12.38 -28.25
C GLU A 5 -2.28 -13.47 -29.33
N ALA A 6 -1.24 -14.31 -29.27
CA ALA A 6 -1.00 -15.39 -30.24
C ALA A 6 -2.13 -16.44 -30.28
N ILE A 7 -2.76 -16.75 -29.13
CA ILE A 7 -3.90 -17.68 -29.07
C ILE A 7 -5.25 -16.99 -29.33
N GLY A 8 -5.27 -15.69 -29.61
CA GLY A 8 -6.51 -14.94 -29.87
C GLY A 8 -7.44 -14.79 -28.67
N ALA A 9 -6.96 -14.95 -27.43
CA ALA A 9 -7.82 -14.89 -26.24
C ALA A 9 -8.37 -13.49 -25.92
N HIS A 10 -7.79 -12.45 -26.53
CA HIS A 10 -8.24 -11.06 -26.48
C HIS A 10 -9.41 -10.76 -27.43
N GLN A 11 -9.84 -11.73 -28.25
CA GLN A 11 -10.93 -11.60 -29.20
C GLN A 11 -12.12 -12.46 -28.79
N ASP A 12 -13.32 -11.90 -28.89
CA ASP A 12 -14.55 -12.67 -28.69
C ASP A 12 -14.85 -13.52 -29.95
N PRO A 13 -15.16 -14.82 -29.81
CA PRO A 13 -15.34 -15.74 -30.94
C PRO A 13 -16.45 -15.35 -31.90
N GLU A 14 -17.48 -14.63 -31.44
CA GLU A 14 -18.57 -14.13 -32.29
C GLU A 14 -18.06 -13.25 -33.45
N LEU A 15 -16.90 -12.59 -33.29
CA LEU A 15 -16.26 -11.77 -34.33
C LEU A 15 -15.25 -12.55 -35.18
N ALA A 16 -14.66 -13.63 -34.65
CA ALA A 16 -13.64 -14.44 -35.34
C ALA A 16 -14.24 -15.59 -36.17
N SER A 17 -15.49 -15.99 -35.88
CA SER A 17 -16.16 -17.15 -36.50
C SER A 17 -16.51 -17.00 -37.99
N LEU A 18 -16.36 -15.81 -38.58
CA LEU A 18 -16.68 -15.59 -40.00
C LEU A 18 -15.63 -16.15 -40.98
N VAL A 19 -14.44 -16.55 -40.50
CA VAL A 19 -13.32 -16.92 -41.39
C VAL A 19 -12.83 -18.37 -41.22
N TYR A 20 -13.13 -19.05 -40.10
CA TYR A 20 -12.63 -20.40 -39.82
C TYR A 20 -13.69 -21.30 -39.16
N SER A 21 -14.67 -21.78 -39.93
CA SER A 21 -15.75 -22.65 -39.45
C SER A 21 -15.37 -24.12 -39.28
N ASP A 22 -14.31 -24.60 -39.95
CA ASP A 22 -14.12 -26.04 -40.17
C ASP A 22 -13.18 -26.75 -39.18
N THR A 23 -12.64 -26.03 -38.19
CA THR A 23 -11.72 -26.62 -37.18
C THR A 23 -12.05 -26.25 -35.74
N ALA A 24 -13.25 -25.73 -35.47
CA ALA A 24 -13.65 -25.37 -34.11
C ALA A 24 -13.91 -26.64 -33.29
N ASP A 25 -12.86 -27.17 -32.67
CA ASP A 25 -12.95 -28.14 -31.58
C ASP A 25 -13.52 -27.42 -30.35
N VAL A 26 -14.85 -27.30 -30.31
CA VAL A 26 -15.61 -26.57 -29.29
C VAL A 26 -15.68 -27.42 -28.02
N SER A 27 -14.66 -27.33 -27.18
CA SER A 27 -14.80 -27.64 -25.74
C SER A 27 -14.05 -26.68 -24.82
N PHE A 28 -13.22 -25.77 -25.35
CA PHE A 28 -12.66 -24.72 -24.53
C PHE A 28 -13.74 -23.67 -24.20
N ASN A 29 -14.29 -23.77 -23.00
CA ASN A 29 -15.32 -22.87 -22.49
C ASN A 29 -14.93 -21.39 -22.75
N GLU A 30 -15.73 -20.68 -23.54
CA GLU A 30 -15.50 -19.28 -23.90
C GLU A 30 -15.32 -18.40 -22.67
N GLU A 31 -16.05 -18.70 -21.61
CA GLU A 31 -15.93 -18.04 -20.31
C GLU A 31 -14.57 -18.25 -19.66
N THR A 32 -13.96 -19.42 -19.81
CA THR A 32 -12.61 -19.70 -19.30
C THR A 32 -11.59 -18.86 -20.07
N ARG A 33 -11.76 -18.70 -21.38
CA ARG A 33 -10.91 -17.84 -22.22
C ARG A 33 -11.03 -16.37 -21.82
N ARG A 34 -12.26 -15.86 -21.64
CA ARG A 34 -12.50 -14.49 -21.17
C ARG A 34 -11.82 -14.26 -19.82
N ARG A 35 -12.01 -15.16 -18.85
CA ARG A 35 -11.32 -15.09 -17.55
C ARG A 35 -9.80 -15.07 -17.69
N LEU A 36 -9.24 -15.98 -18.49
CA LEU A 36 -7.80 -16.05 -18.72
C LEU A 36 -7.26 -14.73 -19.28
N PHE A 37 -7.93 -14.15 -20.28
CA PHE A 37 -7.56 -12.86 -20.84
C PHE A 37 -7.58 -11.74 -19.80
N TRP A 38 -8.68 -11.62 -19.05
CA TRP A 38 -8.84 -10.53 -18.09
C TRP A 38 -7.90 -10.69 -16.89
N VAL A 39 -7.72 -11.88 -16.33
CA VAL A 39 -6.73 -12.13 -15.27
C VAL A 39 -5.32 -11.79 -15.74
N ALA A 40 -4.94 -12.22 -16.96
CA ALA A 40 -3.65 -11.86 -17.53
C ALA A 40 -3.49 -10.34 -17.71
N THR A 41 -4.57 -9.64 -18.08
CA THR A 41 -4.59 -8.19 -18.23
C THR A 41 -4.41 -7.48 -16.88
N VAL A 42 -5.12 -7.93 -15.83
CA VAL A 42 -4.96 -7.40 -14.46
C VAL A 42 -3.52 -7.57 -14.00
N LEU A 43 -2.97 -8.79 -14.10
CA LEU A 43 -1.61 -9.08 -13.65
C LEU A 43 -0.56 -8.27 -14.44
N ASN A 44 -0.71 -8.18 -15.77
CA ASN A 44 0.16 -7.35 -16.60
C ASN A 44 0.11 -5.88 -16.18
N SER A 45 -1.06 -5.35 -15.84
CA SER A 45 -1.15 -3.95 -15.42
C SER A 45 -0.59 -3.71 -14.02
N TRP A 46 -1.03 -4.49 -13.03
CA TRP A 46 -0.64 -4.30 -11.64
C TRP A 46 0.85 -4.52 -11.42
N ILE A 47 1.42 -5.61 -11.96
CA ILE A 47 2.87 -5.86 -11.87
C ILE A 47 3.64 -4.75 -12.57
N SER A 48 3.20 -4.29 -13.75
CA SER A 48 3.90 -3.19 -14.42
C SER A 48 3.85 -1.88 -13.64
N TYR A 49 2.74 -1.55 -13.00
CA TYR A 49 2.67 -0.38 -12.11
C TYR A 49 3.61 -0.53 -10.91
N GLU A 50 3.51 -1.65 -10.19
CA GLU A 50 4.28 -1.88 -8.95
C GLU A 50 5.79 -1.90 -9.17
N TYR A 51 6.25 -2.34 -10.34
CA TYR A 51 7.68 -2.44 -10.67
C TYR A 51 8.16 -1.35 -11.65
N GLY A 52 7.32 -0.36 -11.96
CA GLY A 52 7.65 0.71 -12.91
C GLY A 52 8.05 0.19 -14.29
N ARG A 53 7.42 -0.91 -14.75
CA ARG A 53 7.72 -1.57 -16.03
C ARG A 53 6.73 -1.17 -17.11
N SER A 54 7.15 -1.26 -18.36
CA SER A 54 6.24 -1.13 -19.49
C SER A 54 5.21 -2.28 -19.49
N ARG A 55 4.03 -2.00 -20.04
CA ARG A 55 2.96 -2.99 -20.22
C ARG A 55 2.91 -3.46 -21.66
N VAL A 56 2.50 -4.72 -21.83
CA VAL A 56 2.13 -5.23 -23.14
C VAL A 56 0.63 -5.03 -23.33
N THR A 57 0.24 -4.12 -24.23
CA THR A 57 -1.16 -3.85 -24.56
C THR A 57 -1.52 -4.53 -25.89
N PRO A 58 -2.35 -5.57 -25.88
CA PRO A 58 -2.79 -6.24 -27.11
C PRO A 58 -3.57 -5.28 -28.01
N ARG A 59 -3.42 -5.41 -29.32
CA ARG A 59 -4.20 -4.62 -30.30
C ARG A 59 -5.54 -5.28 -30.57
N GLY A 60 -6.57 -4.47 -30.83
CA GLY A 60 -7.88 -4.97 -31.27
C GLY A 60 -8.62 -5.82 -30.22
N VAL A 61 -8.50 -5.47 -28.93
CA VAL A 61 -9.22 -6.15 -27.85
C VAL A 61 -10.73 -6.02 -28.07
N SER A 62 -11.42 -7.15 -28.22
CA SER A 62 -12.88 -7.24 -28.31
C SER A 62 -13.50 -8.16 -27.26
N CYS A 63 -12.67 -8.75 -26.40
CA CYS A 63 -13.08 -9.67 -25.34
C CYS A 63 -14.05 -9.01 -24.35
N LYS A 64 -15.26 -9.58 -24.24
CA LYS A 64 -16.28 -9.15 -23.27
C LYS A 64 -15.84 -9.45 -21.83
N LEU A 65 -16.45 -8.78 -20.86
CA LEU A 65 -16.27 -9.11 -19.44
C LEU A 65 -16.82 -10.52 -19.16
N PRO A 66 -16.13 -11.33 -18.32
CA PRO A 66 -16.63 -12.64 -17.93
C PRO A 66 -17.88 -12.49 -17.06
N LEU A 67 -18.79 -13.45 -17.18
CA LEU A 67 -20.00 -13.53 -16.36
C LEU A 67 -19.64 -14.00 -14.93
N PRO A 68 -20.36 -13.53 -13.90
CA PRO A 68 -20.16 -14.05 -12.54
C PRO A 68 -20.37 -15.57 -12.47
N ARG A 69 -19.52 -16.25 -11.71
CA ARG A 69 -19.63 -17.70 -11.45
C ARG A 69 -19.52 -17.94 -9.95
N LYS A 70 -20.28 -18.92 -9.45
CA LYS A 70 -20.20 -19.32 -8.04
C LYS A 70 -18.76 -19.73 -7.70
N ASP A 71 -18.26 -19.29 -6.54
CA ASP A 71 -16.92 -19.58 -6.04
C ASP A 71 -15.79 -19.08 -6.97
N ASP A 72 -16.10 -18.08 -7.81
CA ASP A 72 -15.16 -17.43 -8.73
C ASP A 72 -15.07 -15.94 -8.42
N PHE A 73 -13.85 -15.46 -8.21
CA PHE A 73 -13.59 -14.08 -7.80
C PHE A 73 -13.09 -13.19 -8.93
N THR A 74 -13.17 -13.68 -10.18
CA THR A 74 -12.56 -13.01 -11.33
C THR A 74 -13.25 -11.67 -11.61
N THR A 75 -14.57 -11.60 -11.49
CA THR A 75 -15.33 -10.35 -11.73
C THR A 75 -14.99 -9.27 -10.71
N ASP A 76 -14.73 -9.67 -9.47
CA ASP A 76 -14.36 -8.76 -8.39
C ASP A 76 -12.94 -8.22 -8.59
N LEU A 77 -12.01 -9.10 -8.97
CA LEU A 77 -10.65 -8.71 -9.36
C LEU A 77 -10.66 -7.72 -10.54
N ILE A 78 -11.48 -7.97 -11.55
CA ILE A 78 -11.63 -7.05 -12.69
C ILE A 78 -12.25 -5.71 -12.26
N SER A 79 -13.19 -5.72 -11.31
CA SER A 79 -13.81 -4.49 -10.80
C SER A 79 -12.77 -3.61 -10.09
N LEU A 80 -11.88 -4.21 -9.29
CA LEU A 80 -10.74 -3.50 -8.69
C LEU A 80 -9.81 -2.95 -9.78
N TYR A 81 -9.49 -3.78 -10.78
CA TYR A 81 -8.64 -3.38 -11.90
C TYR A 81 -9.20 -2.16 -12.66
N GLN A 82 -10.50 -2.15 -12.96
CA GLN A 82 -11.15 -1.04 -13.66
C GLN A 82 -11.09 0.28 -12.87
N ILE A 83 -11.05 0.22 -11.54
CA ILE A 83 -10.80 1.41 -10.71
C ILE A 83 -9.33 1.81 -10.83
N SER A 84 -8.40 0.86 -10.73
CA SER A 84 -6.95 1.13 -10.82
C SER A 84 -6.51 1.72 -12.17
N GLU A 85 -7.16 1.35 -13.28
CA GLU A 85 -6.88 1.96 -14.60
C GLU A 85 -7.28 3.44 -14.67
N GLY A 86 -8.21 3.88 -13.82
CA GLY A 86 -8.52 5.30 -13.66
C GLY A 86 -7.38 6.08 -12.98
N LEU A 87 -6.49 5.37 -12.29
CA LEU A 87 -5.31 5.90 -11.60
C LEU A 87 -4.07 5.88 -12.49
N ASP A 88 -4.21 5.85 -13.81
CA ASP A 88 -3.05 5.94 -14.69
C ASP A 88 -2.38 7.33 -14.55
N PRO A 89 -1.05 7.46 -14.33
CA PRO A 89 -0.36 8.75 -14.23
C PRO A 89 -0.55 9.64 -15.46
N ASP A 90 -0.78 9.04 -16.63
CA ASP A 90 -1.02 9.74 -17.90
C ASP A 90 -2.45 10.31 -18.03
N ARG A 91 -3.32 10.11 -17.02
CA ARG A 91 -4.72 10.60 -17.00
C ARG A 91 -4.88 11.84 -16.09
N ASP A 92 -6.13 12.32 -15.98
CA ASP A 92 -6.49 13.50 -15.21
C ASP A 92 -6.12 13.36 -13.71
N ASN A 93 -5.09 14.07 -13.27
CA ASN A 93 -4.54 14.03 -11.92
C ASN A 93 -5.18 15.09 -11.01
N LYS A 94 -6.51 15.00 -10.80
CA LYS A 94 -7.25 15.88 -9.90
C LYS A 94 -7.60 15.19 -8.60
N ALA A 95 -7.53 15.92 -7.49
CA ALA A 95 -7.92 15.45 -6.16
C ALA A 95 -9.34 14.83 -6.13
N SER A 96 -10.31 15.46 -6.82
CA SER A 96 -11.69 14.98 -6.90
C SER A 96 -11.82 13.60 -7.54
N VAL A 97 -10.97 13.27 -8.52
CA VAL A 97 -10.96 11.97 -9.19
C VAL A 97 -10.49 10.88 -8.23
N PHE A 98 -9.50 11.18 -7.37
CA PHE A 98 -9.02 10.25 -6.35
C PHE A 98 -10.06 10.02 -5.24
N GLU A 99 -10.78 11.06 -4.82
CA GLU A 99 -11.88 10.91 -3.84
C GLU A 99 -13.05 10.09 -4.40
N GLU A 100 -13.41 10.31 -5.67
CA GLU A 100 -14.40 9.50 -6.37
C GLU A 100 -13.93 8.04 -6.50
N ALA A 101 -12.66 7.82 -6.88
CA ALA A 101 -12.07 6.50 -6.96
C ALA A 101 -12.13 5.78 -5.60
N LEU A 102 -11.78 6.46 -4.50
CA LEU A 102 -11.89 5.90 -3.15
C LEU A 102 -13.33 5.49 -2.81
N THR A 103 -14.32 6.27 -3.26
CA THR A 103 -15.75 5.96 -3.13
C THR A 103 -16.16 4.74 -3.93
N ARG A 104 -15.63 4.59 -5.14
CA ARG A 104 -15.83 3.36 -5.92
C ARG A 104 -15.19 2.15 -5.24
N VAL A 105 -13.99 2.29 -4.66
CA VAL A 105 -13.33 1.21 -3.91
C VAL A 105 -14.19 0.77 -2.73
N GLU A 106 -14.77 1.71 -1.97
CA GLU A 106 -15.65 1.41 -0.83
C GLU A 106 -16.98 0.75 -1.21
N GLY A 107 -17.47 1.06 -2.42
CA GLY A 107 -18.67 0.42 -2.97
C GLY A 107 -18.50 -1.08 -3.23
N LEU A 108 -17.26 -1.58 -3.34
CA LEU A 108 -16.98 -3.00 -3.58
C LEU A 108 -17.10 -3.80 -2.28
N ARG A 109 -17.91 -4.87 -2.33
CA ARG A 109 -18.06 -5.85 -1.25
C ARG A 109 -17.35 -7.13 -1.64
N LEU A 110 -16.20 -7.37 -1.01
CA LEU A 110 -15.30 -8.47 -1.35
C LEU A 110 -15.29 -9.48 -0.20
N SER A 111 -15.36 -10.77 -0.54
CA SER A 111 -15.42 -11.85 0.47
C SER A 111 -14.10 -12.59 0.65
N HIS A 112 -13.19 -12.51 -0.33
CA HIS A 112 -11.93 -13.25 -0.31
C HIS A 112 -10.78 -12.36 0.23
N ASP A 113 -9.99 -12.88 1.16
CA ASP A 113 -8.93 -12.10 1.83
C ASP A 113 -7.91 -11.51 0.85
N ALA A 114 -7.51 -12.24 -0.19
CA ALA A 114 -6.62 -11.70 -1.22
C ALA A 114 -7.20 -10.48 -1.95
N LEU A 115 -8.53 -10.45 -2.15
CA LEU A 115 -9.20 -9.31 -2.78
C LEU A 115 -9.37 -8.14 -1.82
N ILE A 116 -9.70 -8.41 -0.55
CA ILE A 116 -9.74 -7.39 0.50
C ILE A 116 -8.35 -6.74 0.62
N LEU A 117 -7.29 -7.54 0.61
CA LEU A 117 -5.92 -7.06 0.63
C LEU A 117 -5.60 -6.16 -0.57
N SER A 118 -5.99 -6.56 -1.79
CA SER A 118 -5.84 -5.73 -3.00
C SER A 118 -6.69 -4.45 -2.95
N GLN A 119 -7.90 -4.50 -2.38
CA GLN A 119 -8.77 -3.33 -2.17
C GLN A 119 -8.12 -2.33 -1.22
N SER A 120 -7.56 -2.81 -0.11
CA SER A 120 -6.82 -1.98 0.84
C SER A 120 -5.59 -1.38 0.19
N ASN A 121 -4.79 -2.16 -0.55
CA ASN A 121 -3.62 -1.63 -1.26
C ASN A 121 -4.00 -0.54 -2.27
N LEU A 122 -5.10 -0.72 -2.99
CA LEU A 122 -5.63 0.29 -3.92
C LEU A 122 -6.04 1.57 -3.17
N ALA A 123 -6.75 1.46 -2.05
CA ALA A 123 -7.14 2.61 -1.23
C ALA A 123 -5.93 3.37 -0.67
N LEU A 124 -4.91 2.66 -0.16
CA LEU A 124 -3.66 3.26 0.30
C LEU A 124 -2.93 3.97 -0.85
N THR A 125 -2.91 3.39 -2.04
CA THR A 125 -2.31 4.00 -3.23
C THR A 125 -3.05 5.28 -3.65
N ILE A 126 -4.38 5.28 -3.65
CA ILE A 126 -5.19 6.47 -3.90
C ILE A 126 -4.87 7.57 -2.90
N TYR A 127 -4.80 7.23 -1.61
CA TYR A 127 -4.46 8.18 -0.55
C TYR A 127 -3.09 8.82 -0.74
N ARG A 128 -2.05 8.02 -1.03
CA ARG A 128 -0.69 8.54 -1.23
C ARG A 128 -0.66 9.61 -2.33
N ARG A 129 -1.33 9.35 -3.45
CA ARG A 129 -1.44 10.31 -4.56
C ARG A 129 -2.28 11.54 -4.21
N LEU A 130 -3.38 11.34 -3.48
CA LEU A 130 -4.19 12.45 -3.01
C LEU A 130 -3.40 13.39 -2.09
N ARG A 131 -2.55 12.85 -1.20
CA ARG A 131 -1.70 13.63 -0.29
C ARG A 131 -0.65 14.47 -1.00
N ILE A 132 -0.10 14.00 -2.11
CA ILE A 132 0.84 14.78 -2.93
C ILE A 132 0.13 15.97 -3.59
N LEU A 133 -1.11 15.75 -4.05
CA LEU A 133 -1.86 16.76 -4.80
C LEU A 133 -2.60 17.76 -3.91
N SER A 134 -2.91 17.38 -2.67
CA SER A 134 -3.81 18.13 -1.79
C SER A 134 -3.14 18.44 -0.48
N VAL A 135 -3.01 19.74 -0.18
CA VAL A 135 -2.45 20.22 1.09
C VAL A 135 -3.36 19.86 2.28
N ASN A 136 -4.68 19.84 2.06
CA ASN A 136 -5.68 19.55 3.09
C ASN A 136 -6.53 18.34 2.70
N ILE A 137 -6.31 17.21 3.37
CA ILE A 137 -7.14 16.01 3.23
C ILE A 137 -8.23 16.03 4.31
N SER A 138 -9.45 15.69 3.93
CA SER A 138 -10.57 15.66 4.89
C SER A 138 -10.41 14.51 5.90
N ASN A 139 -10.89 14.72 7.13
CA ASN A 139 -10.89 13.68 8.16
C ASN A 139 -11.70 12.44 7.76
N ASP A 140 -12.74 12.60 6.93
CA ASP A 140 -13.50 11.47 6.38
C ASP A 140 -12.62 10.58 5.50
N VAL A 141 -11.82 11.16 4.60
CA VAL A 141 -10.88 10.41 3.77
C VAL A 141 -9.85 9.69 4.66
N LEU A 142 -9.29 10.37 5.67
CA LEU A 142 -8.35 9.75 6.61
C LEU A 142 -8.96 8.54 7.33
N ALA A 143 -10.19 8.69 7.86
CA ALA A 143 -10.90 7.62 8.54
C ALA A 143 -11.16 6.41 7.61
N ARG A 144 -11.53 6.67 6.35
CA ARG A 144 -11.74 5.62 5.33
C ARG A 144 -10.44 4.87 5.03
N VAL A 145 -9.34 5.60 4.86
CA VAL A 145 -8.00 5.03 4.60
C VAL A 145 -7.53 4.19 5.78
N MET A 146 -7.69 4.66 7.02
CA MET A 146 -7.36 3.88 8.22
C MET A 146 -8.20 2.61 8.33
N ARG A 147 -9.51 2.68 8.00
CA ARG A 147 -10.37 1.50 7.98
C ARG A 147 -9.91 0.47 6.95
N PHE A 148 -9.60 0.90 5.72
CA PHE A 148 -9.05 0.00 4.69
C PHE A 148 -7.71 -0.60 5.11
N GLY A 149 -6.82 0.19 5.69
CA GLY A 149 -5.54 -0.32 6.20
C GLY A 149 -5.71 -1.42 7.25
N ASN A 150 -6.59 -1.21 8.24
CA ASN A 150 -6.90 -2.22 9.26
C ASN A 150 -7.55 -3.48 8.65
N GLN A 151 -8.53 -3.33 7.75
CA GLN A 151 -9.13 -4.48 7.05
C GLN A 151 -8.10 -5.28 6.24
N GLY A 152 -7.17 -4.57 5.60
CA GLY A 152 -6.08 -5.17 4.84
C GLY A 152 -5.08 -5.90 5.72
N LEU A 153 -4.74 -5.34 6.90
CA LEU A 153 -3.90 -6.01 7.89
C LEU A 153 -4.53 -7.32 8.35
N ASP A 154 -5.80 -7.29 8.71
CA ASP A 154 -6.52 -8.49 9.16
C ASP A 154 -6.54 -9.57 8.06
N ALA A 155 -6.79 -9.17 6.81
CA ALA A 155 -6.74 -10.07 5.66
C ALA A 155 -5.32 -10.62 5.40
N ALA A 156 -4.29 -9.77 5.49
CA ALA A 156 -2.89 -10.17 5.32
C ALA A 156 -2.45 -11.18 6.40
N THR A 157 -2.86 -10.97 7.66
CA THR A 157 -2.58 -11.90 8.75
C THR A 157 -3.28 -13.25 8.51
N ARG A 158 -4.57 -13.26 8.14
CA ARG A 158 -5.29 -14.51 7.81
C ARG A 158 -4.65 -15.26 6.64
N LEU A 159 -4.22 -14.55 5.60
CA LEU A 159 -3.51 -15.16 4.46
C LEU A 159 -2.16 -15.76 4.89
N ALA A 160 -1.43 -15.09 5.78
CA ALA A 160 -0.16 -15.58 6.33
C ALA A 160 -0.36 -16.85 7.17
N GLU A 161 -1.35 -16.84 8.06
CA GLU A 161 -1.73 -17.99 8.90
C GLU A 161 -2.17 -19.19 8.04
N GLY A 162 -2.97 -18.92 7.00
CA GLY A 162 -3.41 -19.91 6.02
C GLY A 162 -2.32 -20.39 5.06
N ARG A 163 -1.10 -19.85 5.14
CA ARG A 163 0.02 -20.11 4.20
C ARG A 163 -0.41 -19.92 2.74
N CYS A 164 -1.24 -18.92 2.49
CA CYS A 164 -1.65 -18.50 1.17
C CYS A 164 -0.83 -17.27 0.77
N PRO A 165 0.35 -17.44 0.15
CA PRO A 165 1.16 -16.32 -0.26
C PRO A 165 0.43 -15.49 -1.30
N TRP A 166 0.40 -14.18 -1.07
CA TRP A 166 -0.12 -13.21 -2.02
C TRP A 166 0.81 -12.00 -2.06
N TRP A 167 0.91 -11.36 -3.22
CA TRP A 167 1.96 -10.39 -3.54
C TRP A 167 1.98 -9.17 -2.59
N HIS A 168 0.87 -8.84 -1.91
CA HIS A 168 0.78 -7.70 -0.99
C HIS A 168 0.95 -8.02 0.50
N VAL A 169 1.12 -9.29 0.88
CA VAL A 169 0.99 -9.69 2.29
C VAL A 169 2.02 -9.01 3.20
N ALA A 170 3.26 -8.86 2.75
CA ALA A 170 4.30 -8.12 3.50
C ALA A 170 4.33 -6.61 3.17
N ASN A 171 3.94 -6.23 1.95
CA ASN A 171 3.99 -4.86 1.49
C ASN A 171 2.94 -3.96 2.19
N LEU A 172 1.72 -4.46 2.36
CA LEU A 172 0.64 -3.66 2.93
C LEU A 172 0.91 -3.20 4.38
N PRO A 173 1.34 -4.07 5.32
CA PRO A 173 1.67 -3.62 6.68
C PRO A 173 2.73 -2.52 6.72
N PHE A 174 3.81 -2.68 5.94
CA PHE A 174 4.87 -1.68 5.84
C PHE A 174 4.30 -0.34 5.35
N GLN A 175 3.58 -0.35 4.22
CA GLN A 175 3.01 0.86 3.65
C GLN A 175 2.00 1.53 4.59
N PHE A 176 1.17 0.75 5.26
CA PHE A 176 0.16 1.28 6.16
C PHE A 176 0.80 1.95 7.38
N ILE A 177 1.82 1.36 8.01
CA ILE A 177 2.52 1.98 9.13
C ILE A 177 3.16 3.32 8.71
N CYS A 178 3.83 3.34 7.56
CA CYS A 178 4.39 4.59 7.02
C CYS A 178 3.30 5.65 6.78
N ILE A 179 2.14 5.27 6.25
CA ILE A 179 1.00 6.17 6.08
C ILE A 179 0.49 6.70 7.43
N LEU A 180 0.38 5.86 8.45
CA LEU A 180 -0.06 6.28 9.79
C LEU A 180 0.89 7.30 10.42
N LEU A 181 2.21 7.07 10.27
CA LEU A 181 3.26 7.99 10.70
C LEU A 181 3.19 9.32 9.93
N ALA A 182 2.97 9.27 8.61
CA ALA A 182 2.84 10.47 7.78
C ALA A 182 1.55 11.27 8.07
N ILE A 183 0.45 10.62 8.46
CA ILE A 183 -0.78 11.31 8.90
C ILE A 183 -0.53 12.08 10.20
N ASP A 184 0.24 11.50 11.10
CA ASP A 184 0.64 12.08 12.38
C ASP A 184 -0.49 12.65 13.25
N THR A 185 -1.62 11.94 13.34
CA THR A 185 -2.71 12.30 14.24
C THR A 185 -2.77 11.31 15.40
N ARG A 186 -3.37 11.72 16.52
CA ARG A 186 -3.58 10.80 17.66
C ARG A 186 -4.34 9.53 17.25
N GLU A 187 -5.31 9.66 16.34
CA GLU A 187 -6.07 8.53 15.82
C GLU A 187 -5.17 7.60 14.98
N SER A 188 -4.42 8.14 14.02
CA SER A 188 -3.53 7.31 13.19
C SER A 188 -2.45 6.61 14.01
N LEU A 189 -1.81 7.32 14.96
CA LEU A 189 -0.78 6.75 15.82
C LEU A 189 -1.33 5.64 16.73
N SER A 190 -2.61 5.67 17.09
CA SER A 190 -3.23 4.62 17.91
C SER A 190 -3.28 3.25 17.20
N HIS A 191 -3.20 3.22 15.86
CA HIS A 191 -3.20 1.99 15.07
C HIS A 191 -1.82 1.34 14.91
N ILE A 192 -0.73 2.06 15.19
CA ILE A 192 0.65 1.58 14.94
C ILE A 192 0.95 0.29 15.71
N GLY A 193 0.55 0.21 16.98
CA GLY A 193 0.81 -0.96 17.81
C GLY A 193 0.17 -2.24 17.24
N ALA A 194 -1.08 -2.15 16.80
CA ALA A 194 -1.78 -3.26 16.15
C ALA A 194 -1.12 -3.64 14.81
N ALA A 195 -0.77 -2.64 13.99
CA ALA A 195 -0.12 -2.86 12.70
C ALA A 195 1.25 -3.56 12.83
N LEU A 196 2.09 -3.15 13.78
CA LEU A 196 3.36 -3.81 14.08
C LEU A 196 3.16 -5.25 14.55
N CYS A 197 2.16 -5.50 15.40
CA CYS A 197 1.82 -6.86 15.82
C CYS A 197 1.44 -7.76 14.64
N SER A 198 0.59 -7.28 13.73
CA SER A 198 0.22 -8.00 12.51
C SER A 198 1.43 -8.25 11.61
N PHE A 199 2.32 -7.25 11.44
CA PHE A 199 3.52 -7.41 10.62
C PHE A 199 4.48 -8.45 11.22
N ARG A 200 4.73 -8.41 12.53
CA ARG A 200 5.51 -9.44 13.24
C ARG A 200 4.92 -10.83 13.07
N ALA A 201 3.59 -10.97 13.10
CA ALA A 201 2.92 -12.24 12.86
C ALA A 201 3.18 -12.75 11.43
N ILE A 202 3.06 -11.87 10.43
CA ILE A 202 3.36 -12.19 9.01
C ILE A 202 4.81 -12.63 8.83
N THR A 203 5.77 -11.93 9.42
CA THR A 203 7.21 -12.27 9.36
C THR A 203 7.51 -13.66 9.94
N ARG A 204 6.78 -14.09 10.98
CA ARG A 204 6.92 -15.45 11.54
C ARG A 204 6.50 -16.54 10.56
N HIS A 205 5.53 -16.25 9.67
CA HIS A 205 5.08 -17.20 8.65
C HIS A 205 5.96 -17.18 7.40
N TYR A 206 6.43 -16.01 6.98
CA TYR A 206 7.27 -15.83 5.80
C TYR A 206 8.69 -15.46 6.21
N ASN A 207 9.47 -16.48 6.58
CA ASN A 207 10.85 -16.34 7.06
C ASN A 207 11.84 -16.05 5.92
N THR A 208 11.74 -14.87 5.31
CA THR A 208 12.66 -14.39 4.28
C THR A 208 13.51 -13.24 4.82
N PRO A 209 14.79 -13.13 4.41
CA PRO A 209 15.64 -12.01 4.83
C PRO A 209 15.00 -10.64 4.54
N THR A 210 14.39 -10.49 3.36
CA THR A 210 13.74 -9.25 2.94
C THR A 210 12.63 -8.80 3.90
N ILE A 211 11.78 -9.73 4.36
CA ILE A 211 10.69 -9.40 5.29
C ILE A 211 11.23 -9.04 6.68
N HIS A 212 12.30 -9.70 7.14
CA HIS A 212 12.97 -9.33 8.39
C HIS A 212 13.56 -7.93 8.32
N THR A 213 14.31 -7.62 7.26
CA THR A 213 14.84 -6.28 7.05
C THR A 213 13.74 -5.23 6.97
N ALA A 214 12.63 -5.52 6.30
CA ALA A 214 11.48 -4.60 6.24
C ALA A 214 10.86 -4.36 7.63
N LEU A 215 10.76 -5.40 8.46
CA LEU A 215 10.27 -5.28 9.84
C LEU A 215 11.23 -4.47 10.72
N GLU A 216 12.52 -4.75 10.67
CA GLU A 216 13.55 -3.98 11.41
C GLU A 216 13.55 -2.51 11.00
N THR A 217 13.39 -2.24 9.70
CA THR A 217 13.31 -0.89 9.15
C THR A 217 12.09 -0.15 9.70
N ILE A 218 10.90 -0.76 9.68
CA ILE A 218 9.69 -0.08 10.15
C ILE A 218 9.69 0.12 11.67
N GLU A 219 10.26 -0.82 12.45
CA GLU A 219 10.44 -0.66 13.89
C GLU A 219 11.40 0.49 14.21
N SER A 220 12.48 0.61 13.44
CA SER A 220 13.42 1.74 13.55
C SER A 220 12.75 3.06 13.20
N LEU A 221 11.95 3.13 12.14
CA LEU A 221 11.19 4.32 11.76
C LEU A 221 10.22 4.77 12.86
N VAL A 222 9.50 3.83 13.48
CA VAL A 222 8.59 4.14 14.59
C VAL A 222 9.36 4.69 15.80
N CYS A 223 10.51 4.09 16.14
CA CYS A 223 11.37 4.55 17.24
C CYS A 223 11.92 5.96 16.99
N LEU A 224 12.41 6.22 15.78
CA LEU A 224 12.91 7.53 15.37
C LEU A 224 11.80 8.58 15.43
N PHE A 225 10.60 8.25 14.95
CA PHE A 225 9.45 9.13 14.99
C PHE A 225 9.01 9.47 16.42
N GLN A 226 8.99 8.48 17.32
CA GLN A 226 8.74 8.69 18.74
C GLN A 226 9.78 9.61 19.37
N THR A 227 11.07 9.39 19.05
CA THR A 227 12.17 10.21 19.57
C THR A 227 12.01 11.66 19.13
N LYS A 228 11.73 11.91 17.85
CA LYS A 228 11.45 13.25 17.30
C LYS A 228 10.32 13.95 18.05
N LYS A 229 9.21 13.25 18.31
CA LYS A 229 8.07 13.79 19.07
C LYS A 229 8.42 14.21 20.49
N GLU A 230 9.25 13.43 21.18
CA GLU A 230 9.70 13.79 22.54
C GLU A 230 10.60 15.02 22.50
N TRP A 231 11.54 15.11 21.54
CA TRP A 231 12.38 16.29 21.33
C TRP A 231 11.55 17.55 21.06
N ASP A 232 10.60 17.49 20.14
CA ASP A 232 9.68 18.60 19.85
C ASP A 232 8.93 19.03 21.11
N SER A 233 8.50 18.06 21.93
CA SER A 233 7.81 18.33 23.21
C SER A 233 8.73 19.00 24.24
N VAL A 234 10.02 18.62 24.29
CA VAL A 234 11.04 19.28 25.13
C VAL A 234 11.25 20.73 24.67
N ILE A 235 11.45 20.97 23.37
CA ILE A 235 11.66 22.32 22.82
C ILE A 235 10.48 23.24 23.14
N LEU A 236 9.24 22.75 22.96
CA LEU A 236 8.03 23.50 23.28
C LEU A 236 7.94 23.83 24.78
N ARG A 237 8.27 22.88 25.64
CA ARG A 237 8.30 23.06 27.11
C ARG A 237 9.34 24.10 27.53
N ASP A 238 10.55 24.04 26.97
CA ASP A 238 11.63 24.98 27.26
C ASP A 238 11.26 26.41 26.81
N SER A 239 10.58 26.56 25.68
CA SER A 239 10.11 27.86 25.17
C SER A 239 9.11 28.55 26.12
N LEU A 240 8.31 27.77 26.85
CA LEU A 240 7.38 28.30 27.85
C LEU A 240 8.12 28.72 29.14
N GLN A 241 9.15 27.98 29.53
CA GLN A 241 9.96 28.30 30.72
C GLN A 241 10.83 29.55 30.54
N GLN A 242 11.32 29.81 29.32
CA GLN A 242 12.09 31.03 29.03
C GLN A 242 11.28 32.33 29.17
N ARG A 243 9.94 32.26 29.14
CA ARG A 243 9.05 33.43 29.23
C ARG A 243 8.75 33.87 30.67
N ASP A 244 8.91 32.97 31.65
CA ASP A 244 8.72 33.27 33.08
C ASP A 244 10.01 33.76 33.79
N GLY A 245 11.13 33.82 33.07
CA GLY A 245 12.40 34.35 33.56
C GLY A 245 12.60 35.82 33.22
N GLY A 246 12.05 36.74 34.03
CA GLY A 246 12.56 38.11 34.10
C GLY A 246 14.07 38.10 34.44
N PRO A 247 14.85 39.09 33.97
CA PRO A 247 16.31 39.01 33.96
C PRO A 247 16.84 38.93 35.39
N THR A 248 17.33 37.75 35.77
CA THR A 248 18.16 37.59 36.96
C THR A 248 19.37 36.74 36.58
N GLU A 249 20.51 37.25 37.01
CA GLU A 249 21.85 36.97 36.55
C GLU A 249 22.31 35.51 36.69
N SER A 250 23.22 35.16 35.78
CA SER A 250 24.18 34.05 35.75
C SER A 250 24.32 33.17 37.00
N GLY A 251 24.13 31.86 36.78
CA GLY A 251 24.65 30.80 37.64
C GLY A 251 24.82 29.52 36.84
N SER A 252 26.05 29.21 36.46
CA SER A 252 26.44 27.96 35.80
C SER A 252 26.05 26.74 36.62
N THR A 253 25.23 25.83 36.08
CA THR A 253 25.20 24.44 36.58
C THR A 253 24.77 23.49 35.47
N THR A 254 25.70 22.61 35.09
CA THR A 254 25.55 21.48 34.17
C THR A 254 24.56 20.46 34.74
N PRO A 255 23.51 20.03 34.01
CA PRO A 255 22.74 18.86 34.41
C PRO A 255 23.43 17.57 33.96
N GLN A 256 23.78 16.72 34.92
CA GLN A 256 24.22 15.35 34.69
C GLN A 256 23.16 14.56 33.92
N ALA A 257 23.56 14.00 32.77
CA ALA A 257 22.78 13.01 32.05
C ALA A 257 22.57 11.76 32.92
N LEU A 258 21.31 11.40 33.14
CA LEU A 258 20.91 10.12 33.70
C LEU A 258 21.27 9.01 32.70
N ASN A 259 22.29 8.25 33.07
CA ASN A 259 22.84 7.13 32.33
C ASN A 259 21.83 5.96 32.33
N VAL A 260 21.07 5.84 31.24
CA VAL A 260 20.33 4.62 30.87
C VAL A 260 21.07 3.94 29.73
N ALA A 261 22.37 3.68 29.91
CA ALA A 261 23.15 2.82 29.03
C ALA A 261 23.40 1.48 29.74
N SER A 262 22.47 0.56 29.55
CA SER A 262 22.79 -0.86 29.63
C SER A 262 21.88 -1.55 28.63
N TRP A 263 22.47 -2.34 27.73
CA TRP A 263 21.82 -3.15 26.69
C TRP A 263 21.65 -2.54 25.30
N LEU A 264 22.73 -2.02 24.72
CA LEU A 264 22.97 -2.12 23.27
C LEU A 264 24.44 -2.46 23.04
N GLY A 265 24.72 -3.75 22.86
CA GLY A 265 26.03 -4.21 22.37
C GLY A 265 26.13 -3.89 20.88
N ALA A 266 27.12 -3.06 20.54
CA ALA A 266 27.60 -2.79 19.19
C ALA A 266 26.64 -2.10 18.22
N THR A 267 26.28 -0.85 18.51
CA THR A 267 26.05 0.16 17.47
C THR A 267 26.81 1.42 17.86
N GLU A 268 27.70 1.86 16.99
CA GLU A 268 28.40 3.15 17.09
C GLU A 268 27.39 4.29 17.28
N ASN A 269 27.84 5.34 17.97
CA ASN A 269 27.11 6.56 18.30
C ASN A 269 26.15 7.02 17.18
N LEU A 270 24.85 6.74 17.35
CA LEU A 270 23.81 7.54 16.71
C LEU A 270 23.58 8.78 17.60
N SER A 271 24.55 9.69 17.59
CA SER A 271 24.15 11.10 17.55
C SER A 271 23.18 11.21 16.38
N LEU A 272 21.94 11.63 16.63
CA LEU A 272 21.03 12.04 15.57
C LEU A 272 21.85 12.86 14.57
N PRO A 273 21.91 12.50 13.28
CA PRO A 273 22.22 13.50 12.29
C PRO A 273 21.28 14.66 12.59
N ASP A 274 21.79 15.89 12.66
CA ASP A 274 20.97 17.12 12.77
C ASP A 274 19.91 17.24 11.65
N ASP A 275 19.84 16.25 10.75
CA ASP A 275 19.09 16.20 9.52
C ASP A 275 18.50 14.80 9.27
N PHE A 276 17.73 14.24 10.22
CA PHE A 276 16.80 13.14 9.87
C PHE A 276 15.56 13.75 9.21
N ASP A 277 15.75 14.17 7.97
CA ASP A 277 14.66 14.54 7.06
C ASP A 277 14.20 13.28 6.32
N TRP A 278 13.49 12.39 7.02
CA TRP A 278 12.78 11.32 6.32
C TRP A 278 11.72 11.96 5.43
N ASP A 279 12.02 12.01 4.14
CA ASP A 279 11.13 12.65 3.18
C ASP A 279 9.90 11.77 2.96
N TRP A 280 8.87 12.06 3.76
CA TRP A 280 7.56 11.46 3.58
C TRP A 280 7.02 11.73 2.18
N ASN A 281 7.39 12.83 1.52
CA ASN A 281 6.95 13.09 0.15
C ASN A 281 7.64 12.13 -0.82
N GLU A 282 8.93 11.85 -0.67
CA GLU A 282 9.62 10.80 -1.45
C GLU A 282 8.96 9.42 -1.24
N PHE A 283 8.68 9.03 0.00
CA PHE A 283 7.97 7.77 0.27
C PHE A 283 6.56 7.72 -0.36
N LEU A 284 5.86 8.84 -0.38
CA LEU A 284 4.51 8.91 -0.95
C LEU A 284 4.52 8.99 -2.48
N ASP A 285 5.52 9.64 -3.06
CA ASP A 285 5.71 9.87 -4.50
C ASP A 285 6.32 8.65 -5.19
N THR A 286 7.20 7.92 -4.49
CA THR A 286 7.67 6.63 -4.97
C THR A 286 6.48 5.68 -5.09
N GLN A 287 6.22 5.23 -6.32
CA GLN A 287 5.54 3.96 -6.55
C GLN A 287 6.47 2.89 -5.99
N ILE A 288 6.38 2.66 -4.67
CA ILE A 288 7.30 1.80 -3.93
C ILE A 288 7.49 0.51 -4.73
N PRO A 289 8.72 0.20 -5.18
CA PRO A 289 8.99 -1.06 -5.83
C PRO A 289 8.58 -2.14 -4.84
N GLY A 290 7.62 -2.98 -5.22
CA GLY A 290 7.22 -4.10 -4.38
C GLY A 290 8.47 -4.86 -3.95
N PHE A 291 8.64 -5.07 -2.64
CA PHE A 291 9.70 -5.90 -2.09
C PHE A 291 9.55 -7.32 -2.69
N GLY A 292 10.29 -7.58 -3.76
CA GLY A 292 10.45 -8.90 -4.37
C GLY A 292 11.60 -9.68 -3.76
#